data_AF-A0A1B7JTX2-F1
#
_entry.id   AF-A0A1B7JTX2-F1
#
_cell.length_a   1.000
_cell.length_b   1.000
_cell.length_c   1.000
_cell.angle_alpha   90.00
_cell.angle_beta   90.00
_cell.angle_gamma   90.00
#
_symmetry.space_group_name_H-M   'P 1'
#
loop_
_entity.id
_entity.type
_entity.pdbx_description
1 polymer ?
#
loop_
_entity_poly.entity_id
_entity_poly.type
_entity_poly.pdbx_seq_one_letter_code
_entity_poly.pdbx_strand_id
1 'polypeptide(L)'
;MPAIDTNGNWTASTLETTSTTASDNKWGMMYRSSAGISDRVKVVGDELKSMLDNPSLEVDNPLVLGKITALSGNYNMARQLQSNVMKSIKDAAQAIIRNV
;
A
#
# COMPACT_ATOMS: atom_id res chain seq x y z
N MET A 1 -4.66 -20.01 20.64
CA MET A 1 -4.90 -18.60 20.23
C MET A 1 -3.85 -18.24 19.19
N PRO A 2 -4.19 -17.62 18.06
CA PRO A 2 -3.36 -17.61 16.84
C PRO A 2 -2.18 -16.63 16.87
N ALA A 3 -1.67 -16.25 18.05
CA ALA A 3 -0.68 -15.19 18.21
C ALA A 3 0.63 -15.63 18.92
N ILE A 4 0.77 -16.92 19.24
CA ILE A 4 1.94 -17.48 19.92
C ILE A 4 2.45 -18.68 19.12
N ASP A 5 3.75 -18.70 18.82
CA ASP A 5 4.41 -19.78 18.09
C ASP A 5 4.60 -21.03 18.97
N THR A 6 5.07 -22.13 18.38
CA THR A 6 5.32 -23.40 19.10
C THR A 6 6.38 -23.30 20.20
N ASN A 7 7.13 -22.20 20.24
CA ASN A 7 8.20 -21.93 21.18
C ASN A 7 7.76 -20.96 22.29
N GLY A 8 6.50 -20.53 22.29
CA GLY A 8 5.95 -19.62 23.29
C GLY A 8 6.24 -18.14 23.03
N ASN A 9 6.81 -17.80 21.86
CA ASN A 9 7.06 -16.42 21.48
C ASN A 9 5.84 -15.81 20.79
N TRP A 10 5.73 -14.49 20.86
CA TRP A 10 4.81 -13.75 20.01
C TRP A 10 5.17 -14.01 18.54
N THR A 11 4.20 -14.49 17.76
CA THR A 11 4.39 -14.56 16.30
C THR A 11 4.49 -13.14 15.76
N ALA A 12 5.70 -12.76 15.33
CA ALA A 12 5.92 -11.47 14.70
C ALA A 12 5.02 -11.33 13.47
N SER A 13 4.37 -10.18 13.32
CA SER A 13 3.62 -9.87 12.12
C SER A 13 4.56 -9.90 10.91
N THR A 14 4.10 -10.36 9.75
CA THR A 14 4.86 -10.28 8.50
C THR A 14 5.20 -8.82 8.13
N LEU A 15 4.51 -7.84 8.74
CA LEU A 15 4.82 -6.41 8.65
C LEU A 15 6.02 -5.99 9.53
N GLU A 16 6.36 -6.80 10.53
CA GLU A 16 7.40 -6.55 11.53
C GLU A 16 8.67 -7.39 11.28
N THR A 17 8.58 -8.48 10.51
CA THR A 17 9.73 -9.33 10.14
C THR A 17 10.76 -8.59 9.31
N THR A 18 11.92 -8.27 9.91
CA THR A 18 13.03 -7.58 9.23
C THR A 18 13.47 -8.40 8.01
N SER A 19 13.65 -7.72 6.87
CA SER A 19 14.09 -8.42 5.65
C SER A 19 15.49 -8.99 5.92
N THR A 20 15.66 -10.31 5.78
CA THR A 20 16.99 -10.93 5.84
C THR A 20 17.79 -10.66 4.56
N THR A 21 17.14 -10.07 3.56
CA THR A 21 17.70 -9.66 2.28
C THR A 21 18.21 -8.22 2.35
N ALA A 22 19.48 -8.01 2.01
CA ALA A 22 20.18 -6.72 2.12
C ALA A 22 19.60 -5.57 1.25
N SER A 23 18.69 -5.85 0.32
CA SER A 23 18.07 -4.84 -0.54
C SER A 23 17.07 -3.95 0.19
N ASP A 24 16.32 -4.49 1.15
CA ASP A 24 15.19 -3.79 1.78
C ASP A 24 15.50 -3.33 3.22
N ASN A 25 16.62 -3.79 3.79
CA ASN A 25 17.10 -3.35 5.11
C ASN A 25 17.49 -1.88 5.18
N LYS A 26 17.59 -1.19 4.03
CA LYS A 26 17.82 0.26 3.96
C LYS A 26 16.55 1.06 4.25
N TRP A 27 15.38 0.43 4.22
CA TRP A 27 14.11 1.13 4.30
C TRP A 27 13.49 1.00 5.69
N GLY A 28 13.24 2.15 6.33
CA GLY A 28 12.74 2.23 7.70
C GLY A 28 11.32 1.69 7.88
N MET A 29 10.86 1.62 9.14
CA MET A 29 9.53 1.09 9.52
C MET A 29 8.36 1.69 8.72
N MET A 30 8.46 2.95 8.33
CA MET A 30 7.44 3.64 7.53
C MET A 30 7.26 3.00 6.15
N TYR A 31 8.34 2.57 5.51
CA TYR A 31 8.28 1.85 4.23
C TYR A 31 7.67 0.46 4.44
N ARG A 32 8.12 -0.27 5.46
CA ARG A 32 7.70 -1.66 5.71
C ARG A 32 6.21 -1.76 6.06
N SER A 33 5.68 -0.82 6.82
CA SER A 33 4.27 -0.77 7.18
C SER A 33 3.36 -0.22 6.06
N SER A 34 3.91 0.48 5.05
CA SER A 34 3.13 1.05 3.93
C SER A 34 3.38 0.38 2.58
N ALA A 35 4.36 -0.54 2.48
CA ALA A 35 4.72 -1.24 1.25
C ALA A 35 3.54 -2.00 0.66
N GLY A 36 2.85 -2.82 1.45
CA GLY A 36 1.70 -3.60 0.95
C GLY A 36 0.51 -2.74 0.49
N ILE A 37 0.35 -1.53 1.02
CA ILE A 37 -0.66 -0.57 0.54
C ILE A 37 -0.16 0.07 -0.76
N SER A 38 1.12 0.41 -0.84
CA SER A 38 1.76 0.98 -2.02
C SER A 38 1.70 0.02 -3.21
N ASP A 39 1.88 -1.29 -2.98
CA ASP A 39 1.73 -2.32 -4.01
C ASP A 39 0.30 -2.38 -4.56
N ARG A 40 -0.72 -2.25 -3.70
CA ARG A 40 -2.12 -2.20 -4.14
C ARG A 40 -2.44 -0.93 -4.93
N VAL A 41 -1.93 0.22 -4.50
CA VAL A 41 -2.06 1.48 -5.25
C VAL A 41 -1.38 1.36 -6.61
N LYS A 42 -0.21 0.70 -6.67
CA LYS A 42 0.51 0.42 -7.91
C LYS A 42 -0.30 -0.45 -8.86
N VAL A 43 -0.89 -1.55 -8.40
CA VAL A 43 -1.73 -2.42 -9.25
C VAL A 43 -2.88 -1.63 -9.89
N VAL A 44 -3.60 -0.83 -9.11
CA VAL A 44 -4.72 -0.01 -9.63
C VAL A 44 -4.23 1.07 -10.61
N GLY A 45 -3.06 1.67 -10.34
CA GLY A 45 -2.45 2.65 -11.22
C GLY A 45 -1.92 2.06 -12.53
N ASP A 46 -1.31 0.87 -12.47
CA ASP A 46 -0.81 0.13 -13.62
C ASP A 46 -1.98 -0.35 -14.50
N GLU A 47 -3.10 -0.77 -13.90
CA GLU A 47 -4.33 -1.12 -14.62
C GLU A 47 -4.94 0.09 -15.34
N LEU A 48 -5.03 1.24 -14.66
CA LEU A 48 -5.50 2.49 -15.27
C LEU A 48 -4.58 2.91 -16.42
N LYS A 49 -3.26 2.83 -16.24
CA LYS A 49 -2.28 3.14 -17.28
C LYS A 49 -2.37 2.18 -18.46
N SER A 50 -2.53 0.88 -18.20
CA SER A 50 -2.70 -0.13 -19.25
C SER A 50 -3.98 0.08 -20.06
N MET A 51 -5.06 0.58 -19.44
CA MET A 51 -6.26 0.96 -20.18
C MET A 51 -6.03 2.22 -21.03
N LEU A 52 -5.36 3.25 -20.48
CA LEU A 52 -5.12 4.51 -21.19
C LEU A 52 -4.10 4.40 -22.33
N ASP A 53 -3.08 3.54 -22.19
CA ASP A 53 -2.03 3.34 -23.19
C ASP A 53 -2.47 2.38 -24.32
N ASN A 54 -3.68 1.82 -24.26
CA ASN A 54 -4.18 0.91 -25.30
C ASN A 54 -4.53 1.69 -26.58
N PRO A 55 -3.83 1.46 -27.71
CA PRO A 55 -4.12 2.17 -28.96
C PRO A 55 -5.45 1.76 -29.62
N SER A 56 -6.06 0.67 -29.16
CA SER A 56 -7.41 0.22 -29.57
C SER A 56 -8.49 0.67 -28.60
N LEU A 57 -8.19 1.63 -27.71
CA LEU A 57 -9.16 2.17 -26.77
C LEU A 57 -10.23 2.96 -27.51
N GLU A 58 -11.46 2.44 -27.51
CA GLU A 58 -12.63 3.17 -27.98
C GLU A 58 -13.03 4.22 -26.94
N VAL A 59 -12.39 5.39 -27.00
CA VAL A 59 -12.70 6.54 -26.12
C VAL A 59 -14.14 7.01 -26.33
N ASP A 60 -14.73 6.72 -27.49
CA ASP A 60 -16.13 7.01 -27.84
C ASP A 60 -17.12 6.01 -27.23
N ASN A 61 -16.64 4.93 -26.61
CA ASN A 61 -17.48 3.92 -25.98
C ASN A 61 -17.76 4.30 -24.50
N PRO A 62 -19.03 4.58 -24.13
CA PRO A 62 -19.36 5.03 -22.77
C PRO A 62 -19.05 3.98 -21.69
N LEU A 63 -19.00 2.70 -22.03
CA LEU A 63 -18.60 1.64 -21.10
C LEU A 63 -17.11 1.71 -20.75
N VAL A 64 -16.27 2.10 -21.71
CA VAL A 64 -14.82 2.26 -21.52
C VAL A 64 -14.54 3.50 -20.68
N LEU A 65 -15.22 4.62 -20.97
CA LEU A 65 -15.15 5.84 -20.16
C LEU A 65 -15.64 5.61 -18.72
N GLY A 66 -16.72 4.84 -18.54
CA GLY A 66 -17.22 4.47 -17.22
C GLY A 66 -16.20 3.66 -16.41
N LYS A 67 -15.52 2.69 -17.05
CA LYS A 67 -14.45 1.91 -16.41
C LYS A 67 -13.24 2.76 -16.03
N ILE A 68 -12.78 3.63 -16.92
CA ILE A 68 -11.67 4.57 -16.65
C ILE A 68 -12.03 5.50 -15.49
N THR A 69 -13.26 6.01 -15.46
CA THR A 69 -13.74 6.89 -14.38
C THR A 69 -13.79 6.15 -13.04
N ALA A 70 -14.30 4.92 -13.03
CA ALA A 70 -14.32 4.09 -11.82
C ALA A 70 -12.90 3.74 -11.34
N LEU A 71 -11.99 3.36 -12.24
CA LEU A 71 -10.58 3.07 -11.92
C LEU A 71 -9.83 4.31 -11.43
N SER A 72 -10.07 5.47 -12.03
CA SER A 72 -9.51 6.76 -11.60
C SER A 72 -10.02 7.16 -10.21
N GLY A 73 -11.32 6.96 -9.95
CA GLY A 73 -11.91 7.16 -8.62
C GLY A 73 -11.28 6.23 -7.57
N ASN A 74 -11.14 4.95 -7.89
CA ASN A 74 -10.51 3.96 -7.02
C ASN A 74 -9.03 4.27 -6.77
N TYR A 75 -8.30 4.71 -7.79
CA TYR A 75 -6.90 5.11 -7.65
C TYR A 75 -6.73 6.32 -6.71
N ASN A 76 -7.58 7.34 -6.85
CA ASN A 76 -7.57 8.51 -5.98
C ASN A 76 -7.89 8.14 -4.52
N MET A 77 -8.88 7.27 -4.29
CA MET A 77 -9.19 6.76 -2.96
C MET A 77 -8.04 5.92 -2.38
N ALA A 78 -7.40 5.08 -3.19
CA ALA A 78 -6.27 4.27 -2.76
C ALA A 78 -5.06 5.14 -2.35
N ARG A 79 -4.76 6.22 -3.09
CA ARG A 79 -3.73 7.20 -2.71
C ARG A 79 -4.08 7.97 -1.42
N GLN A 80 -5.35 8.34 -1.26
CA GLN A 80 -5.79 9.00 -0.03
C GLN A 80 -5.63 8.07 1.18
N LEU A 81 -5.99 6.78 1.04
CA LEU A 81 -5.78 5.77 2.06
C LEU A 81 -4.30 5.57 2.38
N GLN A 82 -3.43 5.49 1.37
CA GLN A 82 -1.98 5.40 1.55
C GLN A 82 -1.43 6.56 2.37
N SER A 83 -1.85 7.80 2.06
CA SER A 83 -1.46 9.00 2.80
C SER A 83 -1.95 8.97 4.25
N ASN A 84 -3.20 8.56 4.49
CA ASN A 84 -3.78 8.47 5.83
C ASN A 84 -3.07 7.43 6.71
N VAL A 85 -2.70 6.27 6.16
CA VAL A 85 -1.95 5.24 6.89
C VAL A 85 -0.52 5.72 7.17
N MET A 86 0.12 6.38 6.22
CA MET A 86 1.44 6.95 6.41
C MET A 86 1.45 8.02 7.51
N LYS A 87 0.39 8.84 7.56
CA LYS A 87 0.18 9.83 8.61
C LYS A 87 -0.05 9.17 9.98
N SER A 88 -0.89 8.15 10.08
CA SER A 88 -1.16 7.48 11.36
C SER A 88 0.09 6.82 11.96
N ILE A 89 0.93 6.20 11.13
CA ILE A 89 2.22 5.64 11.56
C ILE A 89 3.14 6.75 12.09
N LYS A 90 3.21 7.88 11.38
CA LYS A 90 4.01 9.03 11.80
C LYS A 90 3.52 9.61 13.14
N ASP A 91 2.22 9.77 13.30
CA ASP A 91 1.62 10.32 14.52
C ASP A 91 1.84 9.37 15.71
N ALA A 92 1.70 8.05 15.51
CA ALA A 92 2.00 7.05 16.54
C ALA A 92 3.49 7.07 16.94
N ALA A 93 4.40 7.13 15.98
CA ALA A 93 5.84 7.23 16.25
C ALA A 93 6.19 8.53 17.01
N GLN A 94 5.58 9.66 16.63
CA GLN A 94 5.77 10.93 17.35
C GLN A 94 5.24 10.86 18.78
N ALA A 95 4.10 10.23 19.01
CA ALA A 95 3.54 10.06 20.36
C ALA A 95 4.43 9.19 21.26
N ILE A 96 5.08 8.16 20.70
CA ILE A 96 6.06 7.33 21.43
C ILE A 96 7.31 8.14 21.76
N ILE A 97 7.89 8.85 20.78
CA ILE A 97 9.13 9.62 20.97
C ILE A 97 8.94 10.80 21.95
N ARG A 98 7.76 11.43 21.96
CA ARG A 98 7.47 12.56 22.87
C ARG A 98 7.24 12.15 24.33
N ASN A 99 6.98 10.87 24.59
CA ASN A 99 6.83 10.31 25.93
C ASN A 99 8.10 9.61 26.44
N VAL A 100 9.21 9.73 25.70
CA VAL A 100 10.58 9.43 26.17
C VAL A 100 11.17 10.64 26.86
#